data_AF-A0A0P6W396-F1
#
_entry.id   AF-A0A0P6W396-F1
#
_cell.length_a   1.000
_cell.length_b   1.000
_cell.length_c   1.000
_cell.angle_alpha   90.00
_cell.angle_beta   90.00
_cell.angle_gamma   90.00
#
_symmetry.space_group_name_H-M   'P 1'
#
loop_
_entity.id
_entity.type
_entity.pdbx_description
1 polymer ?
#
loop_
_entity_poly.entity_id
_entity_poly.type
_entity_poly.pdbx_seq_one_letter_code
_entity_poly.pdbx_strand_id
1 'polypeptide(L)'
;MNFNLLNALERADMASISDRAERIEWLAKLEQPPVPFLNDDIESLTLLNEAKNCFKRSLDIAAVLTATAYIEMTLADELREAGNSKRKLPLGEMITEIRKIRVRNVVLSQEFLDNLELLVKKRNAYAHRKEANDLDHTLGHRLITEQKHPRTVMREDAELAMKLMYELFYRTLHSCPS
;
A
#
# COMPACT_ATOMS: atom_id res chain seq x y z
N MET A 1 -36.40 -8.09 -16.28
CA MET A 1 -35.01 -7.60 -16.14
C MET A 1 -35.00 -6.13 -16.50
N ASN A 2 -34.55 -5.24 -15.62
CA ASN A 2 -34.70 -3.79 -15.82
C ASN A 2 -33.59 -3.29 -16.76
N PHE A 3 -33.88 -3.19 -18.06
CA PHE A 3 -32.94 -2.79 -19.12
C PHE A 3 -32.17 -1.49 -18.81
N ASN A 4 -32.76 -0.60 -18.02
CA ASN A 4 -32.13 0.65 -17.62
C ASN A 4 -30.94 0.45 -16.65
N LEU A 5 -31.00 -0.58 -15.80
CA LEU A 5 -29.90 -0.90 -14.88
C LEU A 5 -28.70 -1.52 -15.59
N LEU A 6 -28.94 -2.43 -16.55
CA LEU A 6 -27.86 -3.03 -17.33
C LEU A 6 -27.11 -1.98 -18.16
N ASN A 7 -27.84 -1.07 -18.81
CA ASN A 7 -27.23 0.04 -19.57
C ASN A 7 -26.50 1.05 -18.67
N ALA A 8 -26.92 1.22 -17.41
CA ALA A 8 -26.20 2.06 -16.45
C ALA A 8 -24.89 1.40 -16.00
N LEU A 9 -24.91 0.09 -15.74
CA LEU A 9 -23.72 -0.68 -15.41
C LEU A 9 -22.70 -0.69 -16.55
N GLU A 10 -23.15 -0.96 -17.78
CA GLU A 10 -22.27 -0.96 -18.96
C GLU A 10 -21.56 0.38 -19.17
N ARG A 11 -22.28 1.50 -19.02
CA ARG A 11 -21.67 2.84 -19.09
C ARG A 11 -20.63 3.08 -18.00
N ALA A 12 -20.91 2.63 -16.77
CA ALA A 12 -19.96 2.74 -15.67
C ALA A 12 -18.70 1.88 -15.92
N ASP A 13 -18.88 0.66 -16.43
CA ASP A 13 -17.77 -0.22 -16.80
C ASP A 13 -16.92 0.38 -17.92
N MET A 14 -17.55 0.83 -19.01
CA MET A 14 -16.86 1.46 -20.14
C MET A 14 -16.07 2.68 -19.72
N ALA A 15 -16.60 3.51 -18.82
CA ALA A 15 -15.91 4.70 -18.32
C ALA A 15 -14.66 4.38 -17.48
N SER A 16 -14.51 3.15 -16.98
CA SER A 16 -13.37 2.73 -16.14
C SER A 16 -12.36 1.83 -16.85
N ILE A 17 -12.67 1.29 -18.04
CA ILE A 17 -11.78 0.34 -18.75
C ILE A 17 -10.38 0.92 -18.99
N SER A 18 -10.29 2.16 -19.50
CA SER A 18 -8.99 2.76 -19.83
C SER A 18 -8.10 2.91 -18.59
N ASP A 19 -8.65 3.46 -17.50
CA ASP A 19 -7.90 3.64 -16.24
C ASP A 19 -7.48 2.28 -15.65
N ARG A 20 -8.35 1.27 -15.68
CA ARG A 20 -8.03 -0.09 -15.22
C ARG A 20 -6.93 -0.74 -16.07
N ALA A 21 -6.95 -0.56 -17.39
CA ALA A 21 -5.93 -1.08 -18.30
C ALA A 21 -4.55 -0.47 -18.00
N GLU A 22 -4.48 0.86 -17.85
CA GLU A 22 -3.24 1.55 -17.45
C GLU A 22 -2.70 1.06 -16.12
N ARG A 23 -3.58 0.82 -15.14
CA ARG A 23 -3.20 0.31 -13.82
C ARG A 23 -2.65 -1.10 -13.86
N ILE A 24 -3.22 -1.96 -14.71
CA ILE A 24 -2.70 -3.32 -14.93
C ILE A 24 -1.30 -3.24 -15.54
N GLU A 25 -1.11 -2.40 -16.56
CA GLU A 25 0.21 -2.20 -17.18
C GLU A 25 1.23 -1.63 -16.19
N TRP A 26 0.81 -0.65 -15.37
CA TRP A 26 1.66 -0.05 -14.36
C TRP A 26 2.07 -1.08 -13.30
N LEU A 27 1.14 -1.92 -12.81
CA LEU A 27 1.44 -2.97 -11.84
C LEU A 27 2.35 -4.05 -12.40
N ALA A 28 2.19 -4.40 -13.68
CA ALA A 28 3.04 -5.38 -14.33
C ALA A 28 4.53 -5.00 -14.31
N LYS A 29 4.85 -3.70 -14.16
CA LYS A 29 6.24 -3.22 -14.01
C LYS A 29 6.82 -3.49 -12.62
N LEU A 30 5.97 -3.68 -11.61
CA LEU A 30 6.37 -4.04 -10.25
C LEU A 30 6.40 -5.55 -10.04
N GLU A 31 5.51 -6.28 -10.71
CA GLU A 31 5.43 -7.74 -10.64
C GLU A 31 6.63 -8.40 -11.35
N GLN A 32 7.57 -8.92 -10.57
CA GLN A 32 8.55 -9.89 -11.05
C GLN A 32 7.87 -11.25 -11.31
N PRO A 33 8.36 -12.04 -12.28
CA PRO A 33 7.82 -13.36 -12.58
C PRO A 33 7.82 -14.29 -11.35
N PRO A 34 6.84 -15.21 -11.25
CA PRO A 34 6.63 -16.01 -10.06
C PRO A 34 7.85 -16.90 -9.77
N VAL A 35 8.54 -16.59 -8.68
CA VAL A 35 9.48 -17.51 -8.04
C VAL A 35 8.64 -18.40 -7.10
N PRO A 36 8.87 -19.72 -7.03
CA PRO A 36 8.26 -20.52 -5.97
C PRO A 36 8.82 -20.04 -4.61
N PHE A 37 7.96 -19.50 -3.75
CA PHE A 37 8.32 -19.09 -2.39
C PHE A 37 7.44 -19.81 -1.38
N LEU A 38 8.02 -20.23 -0.26
CA LEU A 38 7.26 -20.52 0.96
C LEU A 38 7.00 -19.17 1.61
N ASN A 39 5.74 -18.74 1.64
CA ASN A 39 5.29 -17.78 2.63
C ASN A 39 4.35 -18.55 3.55
N ASP A 40 4.75 -18.75 4.79
CA ASP A 40 3.95 -19.48 5.79
C ASP A 40 2.76 -18.64 6.30
N ASP A 41 2.73 -17.35 5.97
CA ASP A 41 1.67 -16.41 6.33
C ASP A 41 0.67 -16.19 5.17
N ILE A 42 -0.47 -16.88 5.25
CA ILE A 42 -1.57 -16.80 4.30
C ILE A 42 -2.24 -15.42 4.38
N GLU A 43 -2.31 -14.83 5.56
CA GLU A 43 -2.95 -13.55 5.83
C GLU A 43 -2.22 -12.41 5.10
N SER A 44 -0.88 -12.35 5.19
CA SER A 44 -0.08 -11.37 4.44
C SER A 44 -0.24 -11.56 2.92
N LEU A 45 -0.20 -12.78 2.39
CA LEU A 45 -0.43 -13.02 0.96
C LEU A 45 -1.84 -12.62 0.50
N THR A 46 -2.84 -12.80 1.37
CA THR A 46 -4.22 -12.39 1.10
C THR A 46 -4.31 -10.86 1.01
N LEU A 47 -3.68 -10.14 1.93
CA LEU A 47 -3.62 -8.67 1.90
C LEU A 47 -2.91 -8.15 0.66
N LEU A 48 -1.78 -8.75 0.26
CA LEU A 48 -1.07 -8.39 -0.96
C LEU A 48 -1.98 -8.54 -2.18
N ASN A 49 -2.69 -9.66 -2.31
CA ASN A 49 -3.62 -9.89 -3.41
C ASN A 49 -4.83 -8.95 -3.39
N GLU A 50 -5.37 -8.66 -2.21
CA GLU A 50 -6.49 -7.73 -2.06
C GLU A 50 -6.09 -6.31 -2.44
N ALA A 51 -4.91 -5.83 -2.01
CA ALA A 51 -4.38 -4.52 -2.39
C ALA A 51 -4.24 -4.40 -3.92
N LYS A 52 -3.74 -5.46 -4.58
CA LYS A 52 -3.66 -5.53 -6.05
C LYS A 52 -5.03 -5.41 -6.70
N ASN A 53 -6.02 -6.15 -6.19
CA ASN A 53 -7.37 -6.14 -6.73
C ASN A 53 -8.03 -4.77 -6.56
N CYS A 54 -7.86 -4.13 -5.40
CA CYS A 54 -8.32 -2.77 -5.16
C CYS A 54 -7.68 -1.80 -6.16
N PHE A 55 -6.35 -1.86 -6.34
CA PHE A 55 -5.63 -0.98 -7.24
C PHE A 55 -6.09 -1.16 -8.70
N LYS A 56 -6.19 -2.41 -9.18
CA LYS A 56 -6.65 -2.73 -10.55
C LYS A 56 -8.08 -2.28 -10.82
N ARG A 57 -8.91 -2.13 -9.78
CA ARG A 57 -10.31 -1.69 -9.87
C ARG A 57 -10.50 -0.20 -9.58
N SER A 58 -9.42 0.57 -9.49
CA SER A 58 -9.45 2.01 -9.19
C SER A 58 -10.06 2.33 -7.82
N LEU A 59 -9.92 1.41 -6.87
CA LEU A 59 -10.33 1.60 -5.47
C LEU A 59 -9.13 2.11 -4.66
N ASP A 60 -8.70 3.33 -4.95
CA ASP A 60 -7.41 3.89 -4.50
C ASP A 60 -7.24 3.90 -2.97
N ILE A 61 -8.26 4.37 -2.23
CA ILE A 61 -8.21 4.41 -0.76
C ILE A 61 -8.10 2.99 -0.19
N ALA A 62 -8.88 2.04 -0.73
CA ALA A 62 -8.81 0.65 -0.30
C ALA A 62 -7.43 0.05 -0.61
N ALA A 63 -6.87 0.34 -1.79
CA ALA A 63 -5.51 -0.10 -2.13
C ALA A 63 -4.47 0.44 -1.14
N VAL A 64 -4.53 1.73 -0.79
CA VAL A 64 -3.64 2.34 0.22
C VAL A 64 -3.78 1.64 1.57
N LEU A 65 -5.00 1.45 2.08
CA LEU A 65 -5.24 0.85 3.39
C LEU A 65 -4.79 -0.61 3.44
N THR A 66 -5.15 -1.41 2.44
CA THR A 66 -4.79 -2.82 2.38
C THR A 66 -3.29 -3.02 2.16
N ALA A 67 -2.65 -2.23 1.29
CA ALA A 67 -1.20 -2.29 1.09
C ALA A 67 -0.44 -1.89 2.36
N THR A 68 -0.94 -0.89 3.10
CA THR A 68 -0.35 -0.48 4.38
C THR A 68 -0.50 -1.56 5.44
N ALA A 69 -1.64 -2.27 5.48
CA ALA A 69 -1.84 -3.41 6.39
C ALA A 69 -0.85 -4.54 6.12
N TYR A 70 -0.60 -4.87 4.84
CA TYR A 70 0.46 -5.81 4.46
C TYR A 70 1.83 -5.36 4.98
N ILE A 71 2.21 -4.11 4.69
CA ILE A 71 3.50 -3.54 5.12
C ILE A 71 3.65 -3.61 6.64
N GLU A 72 2.60 -3.28 7.40
CA GLU A 72 2.60 -3.34 8.85
C GLU A 72 2.82 -4.76 9.38
N MET A 73 2.13 -5.76 8.81
CA MET A 73 2.27 -7.15 9.22
C MET A 73 3.69 -7.66 8.94
N THR A 74 4.17 -7.46 7.71
CA THR A 74 5.51 -7.90 7.31
C THR A 74 6.61 -7.23 8.14
N LEU A 75 6.56 -5.91 8.36
CA LEU A 75 7.56 -5.23 9.19
C LEU A 75 7.50 -5.66 10.67
N ALA A 76 6.31 -5.92 11.20
CA ALA A 76 6.15 -6.41 12.56
C ALA A 76 6.78 -7.80 12.73
N ASP A 77 6.62 -8.68 11.74
CA ASP A 77 7.24 -10.01 11.75
C ASP A 77 8.77 -9.91 11.66
N GLU A 78 9.30 -9.08 10.75
CA GLU A 78 10.75 -8.84 10.63
C GLU A 78 11.37 -8.28 11.93
N LEU A 79 10.68 -7.34 12.59
CA LEU A 79 11.11 -6.82 13.89
C LEU A 79 11.03 -7.88 15.00
N ARG A 80 10.05 -8.78 14.96
CA ARG A 80 9.91 -9.90 15.89
C ARG A 80 11.06 -10.90 15.70
N GLU A 81 11.40 -11.24 14.46
CA GLU A 81 12.51 -12.13 14.12
C GLU A 81 13.88 -11.53 14.49
N ALA A 82 14.04 -10.21 14.35
CA ALA A 82 15.21 -9.49 14.83
C ALA A 82 15.32 -9.42 16.37
N GLY A 83 14.37 -10.01 17.10
CA GLY A 83 14.34 -10.07 18.56
C GLY A 83 13.86 -8.79 19.24
N ASN A 84 13.27 -7.85 18.50
CA ASN A 84 13.07 -6.47 18.96
C ASN A 84 11.64 -6.03 19.27
N SER A 85 10.64 -6.91 19.23
CA SER A 85 9.38 -6.57 19.90
C SER A 85 8.55 -7.78 20.35
N LYS A 86 8.10 -7.74 21.61
CA LYS A 86 6.92 -8.50 22.10
C LYS A 86 5.66 -7.62 22.10
N ARG A 87 5.79 -6.34 21.75
CA ARG A 87 4.74 -5.31 21.83
C ARG A 87 4.29 -4.94 20.42
N LYS A 88 2.98 -4.86 20.21
CA LYS A 88 2.41 -4.29 18.97
C LYS A 88 2.77 -2.81 18.88
N LEU A 89 3.54 -2.44 17.87
CA LEU A 89 3.93 -1.06 17.58
C LEU A 89 3.08 -0.51 16.42
N PRO A 90 2.63 0.75 16.46
CA PRO A 90 2.11 1.44 15.28
C PRO A 90 3.17 1.57 14.18
N LEU A 91 2.77 1.67 12.90
CA LEU A 91 3.70 1.75 11.77
C LEU A 91 4.75 2.86 11.90
N GLY A 92 4.35 4.06 12.36
CA GLY A 92 5.29 5.17 12.57
C GLY A 92 6.37 4.86 13.62
N GLU A 93 6.03 4.12 14.67
CA GLU A 93 6.99 3.67 15.69
C GLU A 93 7.89 2.56 15.13
N MET A 94 7.34 1.63 14.33
CA MET A 94 8.12 0.58 13.66
C MET A 94 9.25 1.19 12.80
N ILE A 95 8.95 2.22 12.01
CA ILE A 95 9.96 2.91 11.17
C ILE A 95 11.10 3.45 12.04
N THR A 96 10.76 4.06 13.18
CA THR A 96 11.75 4.62 14.11
C THR A 96 12.64 3.53 14.69
N GLU A 97 12.08 2.38 15.05
CA GLU A 97 12.86 1.24 15.54
C GLU A 97 13.74 0.63 14.45
N ILE A 98 13.22 0.46 13.24
CA ILE A 98 14.01 -0.05 12.10
C ILE A 98 15.20 0.86 11.78
N ARG A 99 15.07 2.18 11.91
CA ARG A 99 16.21 3.11 11.74
C ARG A 99 17.30 2.91 12.79
N LYS A 100 16.94 2.52 14.02
CA LYS A 100 17.89 2.28 15.12
C LYS A 100 18.58 0.92 15.00
N ILE A 101 17.87 -0.06 14.47
CA ILE A 101 18.30 -1.45 14.43
C ILE A 101 18.89 -1.73 13.06
N ARG A 102 20.13 -2.23 13.00
CA ARG A 102 20.60 -2.92 11.79
C ARG A 102 19.87 -4.26 11.69
N VAL A 103 18.67 -4.26 11.10
CA VAL A 103 17.92 -5.50 10.84
C VAL A 103 18.77 -6.33 9.89
N ARG A 104 19.23 -7.51 10.36
CA ARG A 104 20.19 -8.34 9.60
C ARG A 104 19.59 -8.90 8.30
N ASN A 105 18.28 -9.10 8.28
CA ASN A 105 17.60 -9.79 7.19
C ASN A 105 16.93 -8.83 6.19
N VAL A 106 16.70 -7.57 6.58
CA VAL A 106 16.09 -6.56 5.70
C VAL A 106 16.92 -5.28 5.75
N VAL A 107 17.77 -5.10 4.74
CA VAL A 107 18.42 -3.81 4.50
C VAL A 107 17.41 -2.93 3.77
N LEU A 108 16.67 -2.10 4.50
CA LEU A 108 15.83 -1.05 3.92
C LEU A 108 16.69 0.18 3.65
N SER A 109 16.56 0.76 2.46
CA SER A 109 17.25 2.01 2.14
C SER A 109 16.63 3.17 2.94
N GLN A 110 17.42 4.23 3.16
CA GLN A 110 16.87 5.45 3.76
C GLN A 110 15.71 6.00 2.93
N GLU A 111 15.83 5.95 1.60
CA GLU A 111 14.77 6.36 0.67
C GLU A 111 13.46 5.57 0.88
N PHE A 112 13.54 4.24 1.10
CA PHE A 112 12.36 3.43 1.41
C PHE A 112 11.69 3.91 2.69
N LEU A 113 12.47 4.14 3.75
CA LEU A 113 11.96 4.58 5.05
C LEU A 113 11.33 5.97 4.97
N ASP A 114 11.93 6.89 4.22
CA ASP A 114 11.39 8.23 4.01
C ASP A 114 10.06 8.20 3.23
N ASN A 115 10.00 7.35 2.19
CA ASN A 115 8.76 7.12 1.45
C ASN A 115 7.69 6.44 2.30
N LEU A 116 8.08 5.55 3.22
CA LEU A 116 7.16 4.90 4.14
C LEU A 116 6.59 5.90 5.18
N GLU A 117 7.40 6.83 5.70
CA GLU A 117 6.91 7.93 6.55
C GLU A 117 5.93 8.83 5.80
N LEU A 118 6.23 9.13 4.53
CA LEU A 118 5.31 9.86 3.66
C LEU A 118 3.99 9.10 3.47
N LEU A 119 4.06 7.78 3.23
CA LEU A 119 2.87 6.93 3.11
C LEU A 119 2.04 6.93 4.39
N VAL A 120 2.65 6.85 5.58
CA VAL A 120 1.93 6.94 6.87
C VAL A 120 1.13 8.25 6.96
N LYS A 121 1.75 9.39 6.61
CA LYS A 121 1.06 10.69 6.61
C LYS A 121 -0.14 10.70 5.66
N LYS A 122 0.03 10.15 4.45
CA LYS A 122 -1.04 10.05 3.44
C LYS A 122 -2.16 9.11 3.90
N ARG A 123 -1.81 7.93 4.42
CA ARG A 123 -2.75 6.92 4.94
C ARG A 123 -3.59 7.48 6.08
N ASN A 124 -2.99 8.25 6.98
CA ASN A 124 -3.68 8.84 8.12
C ASN A 124 -4.82 9.78 7.71
N ALA A 125 -4.68 10.45 6.56
CA ALA A 125 -5.75 11.30 6.01
C ALA A 125 -7.01 10.51 5.62
N TYR A 126 -6.88 9.21 5.34
CA TYR A 126 -7.98 8.31 4.99
C TYR A 126 -8.46 7.48 6.19
N ALA A 127 -7.56 7.07 7.08
CA ALA A 127 -7.84 6.15 8.18
C ALA A 127 -8.31 6.82 9.47
N HIS A 128 -7.95 8.09 9.68
CA HIS A 128 -8.22 8.79 10.93
C HIS A 128 -8.98 10.08 10.70
N ARG A 129 -9.99 10.32 11.54
CA ARG A 129 -10.62 11.64 11.62
C ARG A 129 -9.62 12.59 12.26
N LYS A 130 -9.29 13.67 11.55
CA LYS A 130 -8.44 14.74 12.08
C LYS A 130 -9.25 15.74 12.91
N GLU A 131 -8.64 16.23 13.97
CA GLU A 131 -9.19 17.32 14.78
C GLU A 131 -9.11 18.64 14.00
N ALA A 132 -9.99 19.60 14.31
CA ALA A 132 -10.14 20.85 13.55
C ALA A 132 -8.85 21.71 13.48
N ASN A 133 -7.90 21.46 14.37
CA ASN A 133 -6.61 22.15 14.48
C ASN A 133 -5.44 21.40 13.82
N ASP A 134 -5.63 20.17 13.35
CA ASP A 134 -4.63 19.37 12.62
C ASP A 134 -5.05 19.26 11.15
N LEU A 135 -5.07 20.39 10.45
CA LEU A 135 -5.47 20.46 9.03
C LEU A 135 -4.35 20.01 8.08
N ASP A 136 -3.11 19.98 8.57
CA ASP A 136 -1.94 19.57 7.81
C ASP A 136 -2.10 18.11 7.36
N HIS A 137 -1.83 17.86 6.08
CA HIS A 137 -1.97 16.55 5.44
C HIS A 137 -3.39 15.96 5.35
N THR A 138 -4.46 16.70 5.67
CA THR A 138 -5.83 16.25 5.32
C THR A 138 -5.99 16.13 3.80
N LEU A 139 -6.89 15.25 3.33
CA LEU A 139 -7.18 15.15 1.89
C LEU A 139 -7.65 16.50 1.34
N GLY A 140 -8.57 17.18 2.05
CA GLY A 140 -9.08 18.49 1.64
C GLY A 140 -7.97 19.54 1.50
N HIS A 141 -7.08 19.65 2.49
CA HIS A 141 -5.95 20.58 2.43
C HIS A 141 -5.01 20.25 1.26
N ARG A 142 -4.70 18.97 1.05
CA ARG A 142 -3.85 18.53 -0.07
C ARG A 142 -4.44 18.86 -1.43
N LEU A 143 -5.75 18.71 -1.61
CA LEU A 143 -6.41 19.07 -2.87
C LEU A 143 -6.29 20.57 -3.18
N ILE A 144 -6.45 21.42 -2.15
CA ILE A 144 -6.32 22.86 -2.28
C ILE A 144 -4.87 23.24 -2.61
N THR A 145 -3.91 22.68 -1.87
CA THR A 145 -2.49 23.03 -2.00
C THR A 145 -1.85 22.46 -3.27
N GLU A 146 -2.16 21.22 -3.63
CA GLU A 146 -1.60 20.55 -4.82
C GLU A 146 -2.28 20.98 -6.13
N GLN A 147 -3.46 21.61 -6.08
CA GLN A 147 -4.28 22.02 -7.24
C GLN A 147 -4.52 20.90 -8.25
N LYS A 148 -4.58 19.66 -7.76
CA LYS A 148 -4.81 18.45 -8.56
C LYS A 148 -6.24 17.95 -8.40
N HIS A 149 -6.73 17.27 -9.44
CA HIS A 149 -8.01 16.57 -9.36
C HIS A 149 -7.95 15.47 -8.27
N PRO A 150 -9.01 15.26 -7.46
CA PRO A 150 -8.95 14.30 -6.34
C PRO A 150 -8.56 12.88 -6.72
N ARG A 151 -9.05 12.40 -7.88
CA ARG A 151 -8.65 11.08 -8.39
C ARG A 151 -7.15 10.97 -8.65
N THR A 152 -6.50 12.03 -9.12
CA THR A 152 -5.05 12.03 -9.36
C THR A 152 -4.28 11.90 -8.07
N VAL A 153 -4.65 12.67 -7.04
CA VAL A 153 -4.01 12.63 -5.72
C VAL A 153 -4.17 11.25 -5.08
N MET A 154 -5.37 10.68 -5.14
CA MET A 154 -5.64 9.34 -4.61
C MET A 154 -4.88 8.24 -5.37
N ARG A 155 -4.81 8.34 -6.71
CA ARG A 155 -4.02 7.41 -7.54
C ARG A 155 -2.54 7.48 -7.20
N GLU A 156 -1.97 8.68 -7.05
CA GLU A 156 -0.56 8.86 -6.67
C GLU A 156 -0.25 8.25 -5.29
N ASP A 157 -1.17 8.40 -4.33
CA ASP A 157 -1.03 7.77 -3.01
C ASP A 157 -1.08 6.24 -3.11
N ALA A 158 -2.00 5.71 -3.91
CA ALA A 158 -2.12 4.27 -4.15
C ALA A 158 -0.87 3.72 -4.87
N GLU A 159 -0.35 4.43 -5.87
CA GLU A 159 0.89 4.07 -6.57
C GLU A 159 2.10 4.04 -5.62
N LEU A 160 2.22 5.01 -4.70
CA LEU A 160 3.24 4.98 -3.66
C LEU A 160 3.09 3.75 -2.75
N ALA A 161 1.86 3.47 -2.30
CA ALA A 161 1.57 2.32 -1.44
C ALA A 161 1.92 0.99 -2.13
N MET A 162 1.52 0.82 -3.39
CA MET A 162 1.82 -0.39 -4.16
C MET A 162 3.32 -0.56 -4.38
N LYS A 163 4.06 0.51 -4.71
CA LYS A 163 5.54 0.46 -4.85
C LYS A 163 6.20 -0.06 -3.59
N LEU A 164 5.89 0.55 -2.44
CA LEU A 164 6.48 0.16 -1.16
C LEU A 164 6.08 -1.26 -0.75
N MET A 165 4.83 -1.65 -1.02
CA MET A 165 4.34 -3.01 -0.74
C MET A 165 5.14 -4.06 -1.53
N TYR A 166 5.29 -3.89 -2.84
CA TYR A 166 6.06 -4.82 -3.68
C TYR A 166 7.54 -4.80 -3.35
N GLU A 167 8.12 -3.62 -3.12
CA GLU A 167 9.52 -3.52 -2.72
C GLU A 167 9.80 -4.26 -1.42
N LEU A 168 8.92 -4.13 -0.43
CA LEU A 168 9.03 -4.86 0.82
C LEU A 168 8.85 -6.36 0.58
N PHE A 169 7.78 -6.76 -0.13
CA PHE A 169 7.51 -8.15 -0.46
C PHE A 169 8.74 -8.86 -1.04
N TYR A 170 9.39 -8.26 -2.06
CA TYR A 170 10.58 -8.86 -2.66
C TYR A 170 11.79 -8.89 -1.75
N ARG A 171 11.94 -7.93 -0.83
CA ARG A 171 13.05 -7.89 0.14
C ARG A 171 12.89 -8.91 1.25
N THR A 172 11.66 -9.31 1.56
CA THR A 172 11.32 -10.27 2.63
C THR A 172 10.97 -11.65 2.06
N LEU A 173 11.19 -11.89 0.76
CA LEU A 173 11.08 -13.24 0.21
C LEU A 173 12.21 -14.11 0.78
N HIS A 174 11.84 -15.11 1.57
CA HIS A 174 12.75 -16.19 1.94
C HIS A 174 12.78 -17.23 0.82
N SER A 175 13.98 -17.52 0.30
CA SER A 175 14.18 -18.59 -0.68
C SER A 175 13.89 -19.95 -0.04
N CYS A 176 13.14 -20.81 -0.76
CA CYS A 176 12.98 -22.21 -0.37
C CYS A 176 14.36 -22.87 -0.30
N PRO A 177 14.73 -23.56 0.80
CA PRO A 177 15.94 -24.36 0.80
C PRO A 177 15.83 -25.43 -0.29
N SER A 178 16.84 -25.45 -1.17
CA SER A 178 17.03 -26.44 -2.24
C SER A 178 17.33 -27.82 -1.69
#